data_AF-A0A1Y0MJI3-F1
#
_entry.id   AF-A0A1Y0MJI3-F1
#
_cell.length_a   1.000
_cell.length_b   1.000
_cell.length_c   1.000
_cell.angle_alpha   90.00
_cell.angle_beta   90.00
_cell.angle_gamma   90.00
#
_symmetry.space_group_name_H-M   'P 1'
#
loop_
_entity.id
_entity.type
_entity.pdbx_description
1 polymer ?
#
loop_
_entity_poly.entity_id
_entity_poly.type
_entity_poly.pdbx_seq_one_letter_code
_entity_poly.pdbx_strand_id
1 'polypeptide(L)'
;MAKRNNDNQSIQDVLKEFVSSNNLQNGLDKVDVRDAWSSLMGNGVNNYTTAIELKHDTLYVQLSSSVLREELSYGKEKIIAMLNEAIGKDVITKLVLR
;
A
#
# COMPACT_ATOMS: atom_id res chain seq x y z
N MET A 1 -33.37 -6.99 6.25
CA MET A 1 -32.10 -7.36 6.91
C MET A 1 -31.03 -7.46 5.84
N ALA A 2 -29.95 -6.69 5.96
CA ALA A 2 -28.72 -6.92 5.21
C ALA A 2 -27.55 -6.44 6.07
N LYS A 3 -27.20 -7.25 7.07
CA LYS A 3 -25.91 -7.15 7.75
C LYS A 3 -24.85 -7.59 6.73
N ARG A 4 -24.12 -6.64 6.17
CA ARG A 4 -22.83 -6.92 5.52
C ARG A 4 -21.75 -6.64 6.54
N ASN A 5 -21.25 -7.74 7.10
CA ASN A 5 -20.05 -7.86 7.91
C ASN A 5 -18.91 -7.08 7.23
N ASN A 6 -18.30 -6.10 7.88
CA ASN A 6 -17.21 -6.27 8.85
C ASN A 6 -15.96 -6.95 8.26
N ASP A 7 -15.34 -6.30 7.26
CA ASP A 7 -13.92 -6.49 6.94
C ASP A 7 -13.08 -5.37 7.56
N ASN A 8 -13.40 -5.03 8.82
CA ASN A 8 -12.50 -4.30 9.70
C ASN A 8 -11.55 -5.29 10.39
N GLN A 9 -11.14 -6.34 9.66
CA GLN A 9 -10.06 -7.22 10.10
C GLN A 9 -8.78 -6.40 10.01
N SER A 10 -8.27 -6.13 11.20
CA SER A 10 -7.17 -5.23 11.48
C SER A 10 -6.01 -5.48 10.53
N ILE A 11 -5.80 -4.55 9.61
CA ILE A 11 -4.59 -4.39 8.80
C ILE A 11 -3.31 -4.55 9.66
N GLN A 12 -3.39 -4.24 10.96
CA GLN A 12 -2.28 -4.41 11.91
C GLN A 12 -1.86 -5.87 12.13
N ASP A 13 -2.72 -6.86 11.90
CA ASP A 13 -2.40 -8.26 12.16
C ASP A 13 -1.68 -8.92 10.97
N VAL A 14 -1.95 -8.46 9.75
CA VAL A 14 -1.27 -8.94 8.53
C VAL A 14 0.14 -8.34 8.40
N LEU A 15 0.35 -7.14 8.94
CA LEU A 15 1.62 -6.42 8.88
C LEU A 15 2.78 -7.07 9.66
N LYS A 16 2.49 -7.82 10.73
CA LYS A 16 3.52 -8.33 11.63
C LYS A 16 4.32 -9.52 11.08
N GLU A 17 3.82 -10.20 10.05
CA GLU A 17 4.42 -11.46 9.57
C GLU A 17 5.47 -11.29 8.46
N PHE A 18 5.67 -10.09 7.89
CA PHE A 18 6.45 -9.95 6.66
C PHE A 18 7.80 -9.22 6.79
N VAL A 19 8.19 -8.79 8.00
CA VAL A 19 9.47 -8.08 8.21
C VAL A 19 10.62 -9.08 8.20
N SER A 20 11.10 -9.46 7.01
CA SER A 20 12.43 -10.03 6.84
C SER A 20 12.98 -9.82 5.42
N SER A 21 14.05 -9.03 5.38
CA SER A 21 15.17 -9.17 4.45
C SER A 21 15.06 -8.50 3.07
N ASN A 22 15.73 -7.36 2.85
CA ASN A 22 17.02 -7.30 2.12
C ASN A 22 17.47 -5.87 1.74
N ASN A 23 18.78 -5.67 1.74
CA ASN A 23 19.49 -4.43 1.41
C ASN A 23 20.09 -4.46 0.00
N LEU A 24 19.37 -4.02 -1.05
CA LEU A 24 19.97 -3.75 -2.40
C LEU A 24 19.27 -2.57 -3.13
N GLN A 25 19.17 -1.47 -2.38
CA GLN A 25 19.32 -0.03 -2.66
C GLN A 25 18.67 0.80 -3.80
N ASN A 26 18.03 0.34 -4.88
CA ASN A 26 17.27 1.29 -5.76
C ASN A 26 16.34 0.63 -6.79
N GLY A 27 16.82 -0.44 -7.45
CA GLY A 27 16.01 -1.22 -8.40
C GLY A 27 15.03 -2.14 -7.70
N LEU A 28 15.45 -2.67 -6.55
CA LEU A 28 14.63 -3.45 -5.63
C LEU A 28 13.53 -2.60 -5.00
N ASP A 29 13.81 -1.35 -4.62
CA ASP A 29 12.81 -0.50 -3.95
C ASP A 29 11.52 -0.35 -4.79
N LYS A 30 11.60 -0.39 -6.13
CA LYS A 30 10.39 -0.38 -6.98
C LYS A 30 9.61 -1.69 -6.96
N VAL A 31 10.30 -2.82 -6.94
CA VAL A 31 9.68 -4.15 -6.87
C VAL A 31 9.11 -4.36 -5.46
N ASP A 32 9.89 -4.04 -4.44
CA ASP A 32 9.54 -4.14 -3.03
C ASP A 32 8.30 -3.30 -2.70
N VAL A 33 8.19 -2.07 -3.23
CA VAL A 33 6.99 -1.23 -3.02
C VAL A 33 5.75 -1.81 -3.69
N ARG A 34 5.89 -2.39 -4.89
CA ARG A 34 4.76 -3.00 -5.59
C ARG A 34 4.26 -4.24 -4.84
N ASP A 35 5.19 -5.07 -4.39
CA ASP A 35 4.87 -6.30 -3.66
C ASP A 35 4.32 -5.98 -2.26
N ALA A 36 4.91 -5.00 -1.57
CA ALA A 36 4.41 -4.50 -0.29
C ALA A 36 2.99 -3.92 -0.44
N TRP A 37 2.73 -3.09 -1.47
CA TRP A 37 1.37 -2.60 -1.73
C TRP A 37 0.40 -3.76 -1.97
N SER A 38 0.78 -4.72 -2.82
CA SER A 38 -0.08 -5.85 -3.17
C SER A 38 -0.40 -6.73 -1.95
N SER A 39 0.61 -6.99 -1.11
CA SER A 39 0.44 -7.77 0.11
C SER A 39 -0.43 -7.03 1.14
N LEU A 40 -0.14 -5.76 1.42
CA LEU A 40 -0.79 -4.98 2.48
C LEU A 40 -2.23 -4.60 2.17
N MET A 41 -2.51 -4.20 0.94
CA MET A 41 -3.84 -3.71 0.56
C MET A 41 -4.80 -4.86 0.21
N GLY A 42 -4.25 -6.02 -0.13
CA GLY A 42 -4.99 -7.21 -0.48
C GLY A 42 -5.83 -7.09 -1.75
N ASN A 43 -6.56 -8.16 -2.06
CA ASN A 43 -7.31 -8.30 -3.32
C ASN A 43 -8.35 -7.18 -3.52
N GLY A 44 -8.96 -6.68 -2.44
CA GLY A 44 -9.98 -5.65 -2.49
C GLY A 44 -9.50 -4.35 -3.14
N VAL A 45 -8.26 -3.94 -2.88
CA VAL A 45 -7.67 -2.73 -3.48
C VAL A 45 -6.88 -3.05 -4.75
N ASN A 46 -6.20 -4.19 -4.78
CA ASN A 46 -5.39 -4.60 -5.93
C ASN A 46 -6.22 -4.75 -7.20
N ASN A 47 -7.46 -5.25 -7.08
CA ASN A 47 -8.38 -5.40 -8.23
C ASN A 47 -8.71 -4.07 -8.91
N TYR A 48 -8.57 -2.95 -8.20
CA TYR A 48 -8.78 -1.61 -8.75
C TYR A 48 -7.46 -0.88 -9.01
N THR A 49 -6.32 -1.44 -8.61
CA THR A 49 -5.00 -0.83 -8.80
C THR A 49 -4.49 -1.17 -10.20
N THR A 50 -4.39 -0.17 -11.06
CA THR A 50 -3.99 -0.36 -12.47
C THR A 50 -2.51 -0.10 -12.69
N ALA A 51 -1.90 0.78 -11.90
CA ALA A 51 -0.47 1.05 -11.95
C ALA A 51 0.07 1.47 -10.58
N ILE A 52 1.32 1.11 -10.31
CA ILE A 52 2.06 1.49 -9.11
C ILE A 52 3.45 1.92 -9.57
N GLU A 53 3.85 3.13 -9.22
CA GLU A 53 5.14 3.68 -9.61
C GLU A 53 5.74 4.53 -8.49
N LEU A 54 6.91 4.14 -7.98
CA LEU A 54 7.71 4.97 -7.10
C LEU A 54 8.63 5.88 -7.94
N LYS A 55 8.49 7.20 -7.78
CA LYS A 55 9.42 8.19 -8.34
C LYS A 55 10.01 9.03 -7.23
N HIS A 56 11.34 8.98 -7.08
CA HIS A 56 12.06 9.56 -5.97
C HIS A 56 11.48 9.03 -4.65
N ASP A 57 10.74 9.87 -3.92
CA ASP A 57 10.11 9.59 -2.63
C ASP A 57 8.58 9.61 -2.70
N THR A 58 8.00 9.74 -3.91
CA THR A 58 6.57 9.81 -4.12
C THR A 58 6.05 8.54 -4.78
N LEU A 59 5.15 7.85 -4.08
CA LEU A 59 4.43 6.70 -4.60
C LEU A 59 3.19 7.18 -5.36
N TYR A 60 3.14 6.84 -6.65
CA TYR A 60 1.98 7.06 -7.51
C TYR A 60 1.23 5.74 -7.65
N VAL A 61 -0.04 5.75 -7.28
CA VAL A 61 -0.95 4.61 -7.46
C VAL A 61 -2.11 5.05 -8.32
N GLN A 62 -2.32 4.37 -9.43
CA GLN A 62 -3.46 4.59 -10.30
C GLN A 62 -4.55 3.60 -9.94
N LEU A 63 -5.74 4.14 -9.66
CA LEU A 63 -6.92 3.38 -9.27
C LEU A 63 -8.02 3.59 -10.31
N SER A 64 -8.67 2.50 -10.73
CA SER A 64 -9.83 2.54 -11.62
C SER A 64 -11.11 2.99 -10.92
N SER A 65 -11.19 2.84 -9.59
CA SER A 65 -12.34 3.26 -8.77
C SER A 65 -12.08 4.61 -8.10
N SER A 66 -12.92 5.60 -8.44
CA SER A 66 -12.90 6.92 -7.81
C SER A 66 -13.36 6.88 -6.35
N VAL A 67 -14.30 5.99 -6.00
CA VAL A 67 -14.78 5.82 -4.63
C VAL A 67 -13.66 5.28 -3.75
N LEU A 68 -12.98 4.22 -4.18
CA LEU A 68 -11.88 3.64 -3.42
C LEU A 68 -10.69 4.62 -3.31
N ARG A 69 -10.43 5.39 -4.38
CA ARG A 69 -9.43 6.45 -4.35
C ARG A 69 -9.72 7.48 -3.26
N GLU A 70 -10.98 7.90 -3.14
CA GLU A 70 -11.43 8.85 -2.13
C GLU A 70 -11.30 8.26 -0.72
N GLU A 71 -11.75 7.01 -0.50
CA GLU A 71 -11.62 6.32 0.78
C GLU A 71 -10.15 6.18 1.23
N LEU A 72 -9.28 5.70 0.33
CA LEU A 72 -7.84 5.59 0.60
C LEU A 72 -7.19 6.96 0.78
N SER A 73 -7.79 8.04 0.25
CA SER A 73 -7.24 9.38 0.37
C SER A 73 -7.21 9.90 1.81
N TYR A 74 -8.19 9.47 2.63
CA TYR A 74 -8.25 9.81 4.05
C TYR A 74 -7.18 9.08 4.88
N GLY A 75 -6.66 7.97 4.37
CA GLY A 75 -5.70 7.11 5.06
C GLY A 75 -4.25 7.22 4.57
N LYS A 76 -3.93 8.19 3.71
CA LYS A 76 -2.63 8.24 3.01
C LYS A 76 -1.42 8.17 3.94
N GLU A 77 -1.43 8.92 5.03
CA GLU A 77 -0.30 8.95 5.98
C GLU A 77 -0.08 7.58 6.64
N LYS A 78 -1.17 6.93 7.06
CA LYS A 78 -1.11 5.59 7.63
C LYS A 78 -0.61 4.57 6.62
N ILE A 79 -1.08 4.64 5.37
CA ILE A 79 -0.64 3.76 4.28
C ILE A 79 0.86 3.93 4.02
N ILE A 80 1.35 5.17 3.98
CA ILE A 80 2.78 5.46 3.81
C ILE A 80 3.60 4.84 4.94
N ALA A 81 3.20 5.06 6.19
CA ALA A 81 3.88 4.50 7.35
C ALA A 81 3.93 2.97 7.31
N MET A 82 2.81 2.32 7.01
CA MET A 82 2.75 0.87 6.90
C MET A 82 3.61 0.30 5.76
N LEU A 83 3.65 0.98 4.60
CA LEU A 83 4.48 0.55 3.48
C LEU A 83 5.97 0.66 3.83
N ASN A 84 6.39 1.79 4.39
CA ASN A 84 7.78 1.96 4.82
C ASN A 84 8.16 0.95 5.92
N GLU A 85 7.26 0.65 6.86
CA GLU A 85 7.45 -0.37 7.88
C GLU A 85 7.61 -1.77 7.27
N ALA A 86 6.76 -2.13 6.31
CA ALA A 86 6.85 -3.42 5.62
C ALA A 86 8.13 -3.55 4.77
N ILE A 87 8.59 -2.46 4.18
CA ILE A 87 9.86 -2.40 3.42
C ILE A 87 11.07 -2.34 4.35
N GLY A 88 10.88 -1.93 5.61
CA GLY A 88 11.94 -1.71 6.59
C GLY A 88 12.80 -0.46 6.31
N LYS A 89 12.29 0.48 5.49
CA LYS A 89 12.98 1.72 5.10
C LYS A 89 11.98 2.84 4.86
N ASP A 90 12.35 4.07 5.24
CA ASP A 90 11.57 5.28 4.96
C ASP A 90 11.83 5.80 3.54
N VAL A 91 11.28 5.12 2.53
CA VAL A 91 11.47 5.47 1.11
C VAL A 91 10.29 6.22 0.51
N ILE A 92 9.10 6.11 1.11
CA ILE A 92 7.89 6.82 0.66
C ILE A 92 7.63 7.99 1.61
N THR A 93 7.69 9.21 1.09
CA THR A 93 7.31 10.44 1.81
C THR A 93 5.91 10.90 1.44
N LYS A 94 5.46 10.58 0.21
CA LYS A 94 4.19 11.07 -0.32
C LYS A 94 3.46 10.01 -1.12
N LEU A 95 2.14 9.93 -0.94
CA LEU A 95 1.25 9.06 -1.70
C LEU A 95 0.30 9.90 -2.57
N VAL A 96 0.34 9.66 -3.87
CA VAL A 96 -0.54 10.29 -4.86
C VAL A 96 -1.41 9.21 -5.49
N LEU A 97 -2.71 9.30 -5.23
CA LEU A 97 -3.72 8.42 -5.81
C LEU A 97 -4.33 9.08 -7.05
N ARG A 98 -4.31 8.40 -8.19
CA ARG A 98 -4.76 8.89 -9.50
C ARG A 98 -5.87 8.07 -10.11
#